data_AF-A0A965G1W1-F1
#
_entry.id   AF-A0A965G1W1-F1
#
_cell.length_a   1.000
_cell.length_b   1.000
_cell.length_c   1.000
_cell.angle_alpha   90.00
_cell.angle_beta   90.00
_cell.angle_gamma   90.00
#
_symmetry.space_group_name_H-M   'P 1'
#
loop_
_entity.id
_entity.type
_entity.pdbx_description
1 polymer ?
#
loop_
_entity_poly.entity_id
_entity_poly.type
_entity_poly.pdbx_seq_one_letter_code
_entity_poly.pdbx_strand_id
1 'polypeptide(L)'
;MEAKGRLAMKTGIQQEYGTANAVYSFIQEQLDVRWLWPDEEDVIKRERLAIAPMERRYHPQIRARGGMIVRTSLGDNKEDAPELWARFQRIQLDSMDMSGGHGFSDWWEKYGATHPDYFAAAPDGSRTAVK
;
A
#
# COMPACT_ATOMS: atom_id res chain seq x y z
N MET A 1 -12.67 12.95 -25.87
CA MET A 1 -12.75 12.67 -24.42
C MET A 1 -11.84 13.66 -23.72
N GLU A 2 -12.40 14.58 -22.93
CA GLU A 2 -11.59 15.48 -22.09
C GLU A 2 -10.87 14.69 -21.01
N ALA A 3 -9.55 14.81 -20.94
CA ALA A 3 -8.77 14.26 -19.84
C ALA A 3 -9.01 15.14 -18.60
N LYS A 4 -9.62 14.58 -17.56
CA LYS A 4 -9.83 15.29 -16.29
C LYS A 4 -8.48 15.49 -15.59
N GLY A 5 -8.19 16.74 -15.19
CA GLY A 5 -6.95 17.12 -14.52
C GLY A 5 -6.79 16.50 -13.13
N ARG A 6 -5.56 16.56 -12.59
CA ARG A 6 -5.12 15.95 -11.32
C ARG A 6 -5.99 16.27 -10.09
N LEU A 7 -6.77 17.35 -10.14
CA LEU A 7 -7.61 17.85 -9.05
C LEU A 7 -9.09 17.44 -9.14
N ALA A 8 -9.48 16.64 -10.14
CA ALA A 8 -10.86 16.20 -10.26
C ALA A 8 -11.25 15.26 -9.10
N MET A 9 -12.38 15.54 -8.45
CA MET A 9 -12.97 14.67 -7.44
C MET A 9 -13.26 13.30 -8.07
N LYS A 10 -12.53 12.27 -7.65
CA LYS A 10 -12.80 10.88 -8.04
C LYS A 10 -13.94 10.37 -7.17
N THR A 11 -15.15 10.29 -7.72
CA THR A 11 -16.27 9.59 -7.07
C THR A 11 -16.08 8.08 -7.27
N GLY A 12 -16.22 7.30 -6.19
CA GLY A 12 -16.04 5.83 -6.24
C GLY A 12 -14.59 5.36 -6.23
N ILE A 13 -13.70 6.02 -5.47
CA ILE A 13 -12.35 5.47 -5.22
C ILE A 13 -12.52 4.11 -4.55
N GLN A 14 -11.98 3.07 -5.16
CA GLN A 14 -11.91 1.75 -4.56
C GLN A 14 -11.01 1.83 -3.32
N GLN A 15 -11.61 1.74 -2.14
CA GLN A 15 -10.89 1.74 -0.87
C GLN A 15 -10.42 0.34 -0.50
N GLU A 16 -11.18 -0.70 -0.86
CA GLU A 16 -10.85 -2.08 -0.51
C GLU A 16 -10.96 -3.05 -1.70
N TYR A 17 -10.33 -4.21 -1.53
CA TYR A 17 -10.36 -5.33 -2.46
C TYR A 17 -11.30 -6.46 -1.99
N GLY A 18 -12.52 -6.17 -1.53
CA GLY A 18 -13.42 -7.19 -0.95
C GLY A 18 -13.58 -8.45 -1.81
N THR A 19 -13.95 -8.30 -3.08
CA THR A 19 -14.09 -9.42 -4.03
C THR A 19 -12.75 -10.10 -4.33
N ALA A 20 -11.69 -9.34 -4.59
CA ALA A 20 -10.39 -9.93 -4.91
C ALA A 20 -9.79 -10.67 -3.70
N ASN A 21 -9.93 -10.13 -2.49
CA ASN A 21 -9.55 -10.76 -1.24
C ASN A 21 -10.33 -12.07 -1.00
N ALA A 22 -11.61 -12.13 -1.39
CA ALA A 22 -12.37 -13.37 -1.34
C ALA A 22 -11.80 -14.44 -2.29
N VAL A 23 -11.42 -14.03 -3.51
CA VAL A 23 -10.75 -14.91 -4.49
C VAL A 23 -9.38 -15.36 -4.00
N TYR A 24 -8.54 -14.46 -3.50
CA TYR A 24 -7.22 -14.79 -2.96
C TYR A 24 -7.33 -15.70 -1.74
N SER A 25 -8.30 -15.46 -0.85
CA SER A 25 -8.61 -16.36 0.26
C SER A 25 -8.94 -17.76 -0.22
N PHE A 26 -9.78 -17.87 -1.25
CA PHE A 26 -10.19 -19.15 -1.81
C PHE A 26 -9.00 -19.88 -2.43
N ILE A 27 -8.19 -19.19 -3.25
CA ILE A 27 -6.99 -19.76 -3.86
C ILE A 27 -5.99 -20.23 -2.79
N GLN A 28 -5.76 -19.42 -1.77
CA GLN A 28 -4.83 -19.76 -0.69
C GLN A 28 -5.31 -20.94 0.15
N GLU A 29 -6.57 -20.94 0.56
CA GLU A 29 -7.07 -21.85 1.58
C GLU A 29 -7.72 -23.12 1.02
N GLN A 30 -8.24 -23.07 -0.20
CA GLN A 30 -8.91 -24.21 -0.84
C GLN A 30 -8.05 -24.87 -1.91
N LEU A 31 -7.12 -24.12 -2.52
CA LEU A 31 -6.23 -24.65 -3.57
C LEU A 31 -4.78 -24.81 -3.10
N ASP A 32 -4.47 -24.48 -1.84
CA ASP A 32 -3.13 -24.59 -1.24
C ASP A 32 -2.03 -23.85 -2.03
N VAL A 33 -2.36 -22.65 -2.52
CA VAL A 33 -1.40 -21.73 -3.15
C VAL A 33 -0.83 -20.77 -2.12
N ARG A 34 0.48 -20.58 -2.10
CA ARG A 34 1.16 -19.64 -1.20
C ARG A 34 2.00 -18.67 -2.00
N TRP A 35 1.82 -17.37 -1.77
CA TRP A 35 2.70 -16.32 -2.29
C TRP A 35 3.71 -15.95 -1.21
N LEU A 36 4.91 -16.53 -1.29
CA LEU A 36 5.95 -16.38 -0.27
C LEU A 36 6.58 -14.98 -0.36
N TRP A 37 6.95 -14.58 -1.57
CA TRP A 37 7.61 -13.32 -1.90
C TRP A 37 7.15 -12.81 -3.26
N PRO A 38 7.52 -11.57 -3.68
CA PRO A 38 7.35 -11.15 -5.06
C PRO A 38 7.94 -12.17 -6.04
N ASP A 39 7.16 -12.58 -7.04
CA ASP A 39 7.49 -13.61 -8.03
C ASP A 39 7.81 -15.02 -7.47
N GLU A 40 7.55 -15.26 -6.18
CA GLU A 40 7.80 -16.56 -5.55
C GLU A 40 6.50 -17.16 -5.01
N GLU A 41 6.06 -18.23 -5.66
CA GLU A 41 4.89 -19.01 -5.26
C GLU A 41 5.22 -20.47 -4.98
N ASP A 42 4.52 -21.03 -3.99
CA ASP A 42 4.49 -22.46 -3.70
C ASP A 42 3.09 -22.98 -4.04
N VAL A 43 3.02 -23.90 -5.00
CA VAL A 43 1.78 -24.42 -5.57
C VAL A 43 1.81 -25.94 -5.56
N ILE A 44 0.92 -26.54 -4.79
CA ILE A 44 0.73 -28.00 -4.78
C ILE A 44 -0.10 -28.41 -6.00
N LYS A 45 0.56 -28.95 -7.03
CA LYS A 45 -0.12 -29.41 -8.26
C LYS A 45 -1.04 -30.60 -7.97
N ARG A 46 -2.26 -30.55 -8.50
CA ARG A 46 -3.27 -31.61 -8.38
C ARG A 46 -3.99 -31.79 -9.72
N GLU A 47 -4.22 -33.04 -10.11
CA GLU A 47 -4.99 -33.34 -11.33
C GLU A 47 -6.50 -33.17 -11.11
N ARG A 48 -6.95 -33.30 -9.86
CA ARG A 48 -8.35 -33.16 -9.47
C ARG A 48 -8.47 -32.24 -8.26
N LEU A 49 -9.35 -31.26 -8.40
CA LEU A 49 -9.78 -30.39 -7.31
C LEU A 49 -11.14 -30.85 -6.81
N ALA A 50 -11.30 -30.99 -5.49
CA ALA A 50 -12.57 -31.27 -4.84
C ALA A 50 -12.79 -30.21 -3.76
N ILE A 51 -13.89 -29.47 -3.87
CA ILE A 51 -14.21 -28.36 -2.99
C ILE A 51 -15.51 -28.72 -2.28
N ALA A 52 -15.46 -28.84 -0.95
CA ALA A 52 -16.66 -29.06 -0.16
C ALA A 52 -17.55 -27.81 -0.14
N PRO A 53 -18.87 -27.94 0.02
CA PRO A 53 -19.73 -26.80 0.30
C PRO A 53 -19.21 -26.01 1.50
N MET A 54 -19.14 -24.68 1.36
CA MET A 54 -18.62 -23.80 2.40
C MET A 54 -19.34 -22.46 2.40
N GLU A 55 -19.38 -21.82 3.57
CA GLU A 55 -19.70 -20.41 3.73
C GLU A 55 -18.57 -19.75 4.53
N ARG A 56 -18.05 -18.63 4.03
CA ARG A 56 -17.04 -17.85 4.73
C ARG A 56 -17.35 -16.37 4.64
N ARG A 57 -17.30 -15.71 5.80
CA ARG A 57 -17.42 -14.26 5.93
C ARG A 57 -16.19 -13.75 6.65
N TYR A 58 -15.61 -12.68 6.12
CA TYR A 58 -14.41 -12.11 6.68
C TYR A 58 -14.44 -10.59 6.54
N HIS A 59 -13.98 -9.92 7.60
CA HIS A 59 -13.69 -8.51 7.62
C HIS A 59 -12.36 -8.32 8.39
N PRO A 60 -11.43 -7.51 7.88
CA PRO A 60 -10.11 -7.33 8.49
C PRO A 60 -10.17 -6.53 9.79
N GLN A 61 -9.52 -7.04 10.84
CA GLN A 61 -9.55 -6.44 12.19
C GLN A 61 -8.77 -5.12 12.27
N ILE A 62 -7.61 -5.05 11.62
CA ILE A 62 -6.85 -3.80 11.47
C ILE A 62 -7.37 -3.14 10.20
N ARG A 63 -8.01 -1.97 10.31
CA ARG A 63 -8.63 -1.29 9.15
C ARG A 63 -7.67 -0.45 8.33
N ALA A 64 -6.57 0.01 8.92
CA ALA A 64 -5.50 0.76 8.25
C ALA A 64 -4.34 -0.18 7.93
N ARG A 65 -4.32 -0.71 6.70
CA ARG A 65 -3.33 -1.70 6.23
C ARG A 65 -2.67 -1.27 4.92
N GLY A 66 -3.32 -0.38 4.19
CA GLY A 66 -2.81 0.29 3.00
C GLY A 66 -1.67 1.21 3.40
N GLY A 67 -0.72 1.39 2.48
CA GLY A 67 0.44 2.25 2.72
C GLY A 67 1.48 1.69 3.70
N MET A 68 1.29 0.49 4.28
CA MET A 68 2.33 -0.18 5.08
C MET A 68 3.63 -0.36 4.30
N ILE A 69 3.52 -0.62 3.00
CA ILE A 69 4.64 -0.63 2.06
C ILE A 69 4.36 0.46 1.03
N VAL A 70 4.87 1.67 1.31
CA VAL A 70 4.63 2.86 0.47
C VAL A 70 4.99 2.60 -0.99
N ARG A 71 6.09 1.88 -1.24
CA ARG A 71 6.56 1.52 -2.59
C ARG A 71 5.52 0.73 -3.40
N THR A 72 4.62 -0.01 -2.76
CA THR A 72 3.61 -0.83 -3.44
C THR A 72 2.22 -0.18 -3.49
N SER A 73 2.15 1.13 -3.20
CA SER A 73 0.89 1.89 -3.21
C SER A 73 0.37 2.10 -4.63
N LEU A 74 -0.95 2.23 -4.78
CA LEU A 74 -1.56 2.54 -6.06
C LEU A 74 -1.18 3.96 -6.52
N GLY A 75 -0.60 4.08 -7.72
CA GLY A 75 -0.31 5.40 -8.30
C GLY A 75 0.86 5.42 -9.29
N ASP A 76 1.78 4.46 -9.19
CA ASP A 76 2.98 4.41 -10.03
C ASP A 76 2.79 3.68 -11.37
N ASN A 77 1.54 3.33 -11.73
CA ASN A 77 1.13 2.63 -12.96
C ASN A 77 1.89 1.33 -13.27
N LYS A 78 2.49 0.72 -12.25
CA LYS A 78 3.12 -0.60 -12.35
C LYS A 78 2.25 -1.55 -11.53
N GLU A 79 1.85 -2.64 -12.18
CA GLU A 79 1.46 -3.86 -11.48
C GLU A 79 2.65 -4.81 -11.65
N ASP A 80 3.73 -4.50 -10.94
CA ASP A 80 4.88 -5.37 -10.84
C ASP A 80 4.68 -6.40 -9.71
N ALA A 81 5.65 -7.30 -9.58
CA ALA A 81 5.57 -8.39 -8.62
C ALA A 81 5.43 -7.92 -7.16
N PRO A 82 6.18 -6.92 -6.68
CA PRO A 82 5.94 -6.28 -5.39
C PRO A 82 4.49 -5.83 -5.17
N GLU A 83 3.88 -5.16 -6.16
CA GLU A 83 2.52 -4.64 -6.02
C GLU A 83 1.45 -5.74 -6.00
N LEU A 84 1.63 -6.77 -6.83
CA LEU A 84 0.80 -7.97 -6.81
C LEU A 84 0.94 -8.72 -5.48
N TRP A 85 2.16 -8.89 -5.00
CA TRP A 85 2.41 -9.55 -3.72
C TRP A 85 1.73 -8.78 -2.56
N ALA A 86 1.88 -7.46 -2.49
CA ALA A 86 1.19 -6.63 -1.50
C ALA A 86 -0.35 -6.76 -1.56
N ARG A 87 -0.91 -6.96 -2.75
CA ARG A 87 -2.33 -7.25 -2.93
C ARG A 87 -2.70 -8.61 -2.34
N PHE A 88 -1.94 -9.66 -2.62
CA PHE A 88 -2.16 -11.00 -2.07
C PHE A 88 -2.07 -11.03 -0.54
N GLN A 89 -1.17 -10.22 0.04
CA GLN A 89 -1.07 -10.05 1.49
C GLN A 89 -2.18 -9.16 2.10
N ARG A 90 -3.07 -8.56 1.28
CA ARG A 90 -4.18 -7.67 1.69
C ARG A 90 -3.73 -6.36 2.35
N ILE A 91 -2.58 -5.83 1.91
CA ILE A 91 -1.93 -4.63 2.45
C ILE A 91 -1.78 -3.50 1.43
N GLN A 92 -2.28 -3.66 0.21
CA GLN A 92 -2.24 -2.61 -0.82
C GLN A 92 -3.34 -1.55 -0.62
N LEU A 93 -4.51 -1.95 -0.10
CA LEU A 93 -5.71 -1.12 0.06
C LEU A 93 -6.41 -1.43 1.39
N ASP A 94 -7.18 -0.45 1.90
CA ASP A 94 -7.81 -0.55 3.21
C ASP A 94 -9.08 0.31 3.40
N SER A 95 -9.82 0.08 4.49
CA SER A 95 -11.06 0.80 4.80
C SER A 95 -10.86 1.99 5.72
N MET A 96 -9.61 2.37 5.99
CA MET A 96 -9.26 3.47 6.87
C MET A 96 -7.93 4.04 6.42
N ASP A 97 -8.02 5.07 5.57
CA ASP A 97 -6.86 5.84 5.15
C ASP A 97 -6.22 6.53 6.36
N MET A 98 -4.94 6.23 6.59
CA MET A 98 -4.09 6.92 7.55
C MET A 98 -3.06 7.73 6.78
N SER A 99 -3.38 8.99 6.50
CA SER A 99 -2.43 9.89 5.86
C SER A 99 -1.29 10.25 6.82
N GLY A 100 -0.16 9.55 6.66
CA GLY A 100 1.12 9.92 7.26
C GLY A 100 1.72 11.12 6.52
N GLY A 101 1.26 12.33 6.83
CA GLY A 101 1.85 13.56 6.28
C GLY A 101 3.28 13.77 6.78
N HIS A 102 4.10 14.45 5.98
CA HIS A 102 5.38 14.98 6.47
C HIS A 102 5.12 16.24 7.29
N GLY A 103 5.30 16.13 8.60
CA GLY A 103 5.28 17.30 9.49
C GLY A 103 6.46 18.24 9.18
N PHE A 104 6.29 19.52 9.54
CA PHE A 104 7.37 20.52 9.51
C PHE A 104 7.91 20.87 8.12
N SER A 105 7.15 20.61 7.05
CA SER A 105 7.56 20.92 5.67
C SER A 105 7.78 22.42 5.42
N ASP A 106 7.14 23.29 6.21
CA ASP A 106 7.24 24.75 6.17
C ASP A 106 8.21 25.33 7.22
N TRP A 107 8.78 24.50 8.09
CA TRP A 107 9.55 25.00 9.23
C TRP A 107 10.85 25.66 8.84
N TRP A 108 11.54 25.14 7.82
CA TRP A 108 12.76 25.76 7.33
C TRP A 108 12.50 27.20 6.86
N GLU A 109 11.41 27.42 6.10
CA GLU A 109 11.03 28.75 5.63
C GLU A 109 10.67 29.68 6.79
N LYS A 110 10.01 29.15 7.82
CA LYS A 110 9.56 29.91 8.98
C LYS A 110 10.68 30.26 9.98
N TYR A 111 11.64 29.37 10.18
CA TYR A 111 12.60 29.44 11.29
C TYR A 111 14.07 29.34 10.89
N GLY A 112 14.41 28.93 9.66
CA GLY A 112 15.80 28.69 9.26
C GLY A 112 16.70 29.93 9.36
N ALA A 113 16.13 31.14 9.25
CA ALA A 113 16.88 32.38 9.37
C ALA A 113 17.09 32.85 10.82
N THR A 114 16.09 32.68 11.69
CA THR A 114 16.10 33.22 13.07
C THR A 114 16.48 32.17 14.12
N HIS A 115 16.25 30.89 13.83
CA HIS A 115 16.55 29.75 14.69
C HIS A 115 17.19 28.60 13.89
N PRO A 116 18.37 28.83 13.27
CA PRO A 116 19.07 27.78 12.53
C PRO A 116 19.42 26.58 13.43
N ASP A 117 19.56 26.80 14.74
CA ASP A 117 19.87 25.79 15.75
C ASP A 117 18.80 24.70 15.93
N TYR A 118 17.56 24.93 15.47
CA TYR A 118 16.50 23.92 15.46
C TYR A 118 16.75 22.79 14.45
N PHE A 119 17.56 23.03 13.42
CA PHE A 119 17.76 22.10 12.31
C PHE A 119 19.09 21.37 12.42
N ALA A 120 19.16 20.11 11.98
CA ALA A 120 20.39 19.33 12.02
C ALA A 120 21.55 20.04 11.28
N ALA A 121 22.75 19.95 11.85
CA ALA A 121 23.96 20.44 11.18
C ALA A 121 24.37 19.49 10.05
N ALA A 122 24.76 20.05 8.91
CA ALA A 122 25.42 19.34 7.83
C ALA A 122 26.83 18.88 8.28
N PRO A 123 27.47 17.96 7.54
CA PRO A 123 28.80 17.44 7.91
C PRO A 123 29.88 18.53 8.04
N ASP A 124 29.74 19.66 7.36
CA ASP A 124 30.62 20.82 7.45
C ASP A 124 30.32 21.75 8.64
N GLY A 125 29.35 21.38 9.48
CA GLY A 125 28.90 22.16 10.63
C GLY A 125 27.91 23.27 10.29
N SER A 126 27.62 23.52 9.01
CA SER A 126 26.63 24.51 8.60
C SER A 126 25.21 24.01 8.91
N ARG A 127 24.28 24.95 9.10
CA ARG A 127 22.85 24.64 9.27
C ARG A 127 22.11 25.31 8.13
N THR A 128 22.16 24.67 6.97
CA THR A 128 21.51 25.14 5.75
C THR A 128 20.64 24.05 5.16
N ALA A 129 19.47 24.41 4.64
CA ALA A 129 18.73 23.49 3.79
C ALA A 129 19.58 23.13 2.57
N VAL A 130 19.83 21.84 2.40
CA VAL A 130 20.37 21.31 1.14
C VAL A 130 19.21 21.35 0.16
N LYS A 131 19.33 22.18 -0.88
CA LYS A 131 18.40 22.15 -2.02
C LYS A 131 18.68 20.93 -2.90
#